data_AF-A0A2N0M7J5-F1
#
_entry.id   AF-A0A2N0M7J5-F1
#
_cell.length_a   1.000
_cell.length_b   1.000
_cell.length_c   1.000
_cell.angle_alpha   90.00
_cell.angle_beta   90.00
_cell.angle_gamma   90.00
#
_symmetry.space_group_name_H-M   'P 1'
#
loop_
_entity.id
_entity.type
_entity.pdbx_description
1 polymer ?
#
loop_
_entity_poly.entity_id
_entity_poly.type
_entity_poly.pdbx_seq_one_letter_code
_entity_poly.pdbx_strand_id
1 'polypeptide(L)' 'MTQSSETTVTIYTHPDCAYSSAAKMDYRHRGVSFVEIDVSKERDKIDDLLSLTGGERVTPVIVENGEATIGFKGGN' A
#
# COMPACT_ATOMS: atom_id res chain seq x y z
N MET A 1 -29.46 -5.65 2.10
CA MET A 1 -29.01 -4.25 2.25
C MET A 1 -27.55 -4.25 1.85
N THR A 2 -27.26 -3.86 0.60
CA THR A 2 -25.93 -3.92 0.02
C THR A 2 -25.11 -2.79 0.61
N GLN A 3 -24.12 -3.15 1.42
CA GLN A 3 -23.25 -2.22 2.13
C GLN A 3 -22.36 -1.53 1.09
N SER A 4 -22.59 -0.23 0.93
CA SER A 4 -21.76 0.68 0.15
C SER A 4 -20.40 0.82 0.84
N SER A 5 -19.53 -0.17 0.66
CA SER A 5 -18.13 -0.07 1.04
C SER A 5 -17.45 0.76 -0.02
N GLU A 6 -17.20 2.03 0.28
CA GLU A 6 -16.30 2.86 -0.49
C GLU A 6 -14.88 2.25 -0.34
N THR A 7 -14.53 1.33 -1.25
CA THR A 7 -13.27 0.59 -1.22
C THR A 7 -12.12 1.54 -1.51
N THR A 8 -11.67 2.23 -0.47
CA THR A 8 -10.53 3.14 -0.54
C THR A 8 -9.27 2.29 -0.43
N VAL A 9 -8.62 2.05 -1.57
CA VAL A 9 -7.34 1.34 -1.61
C VAL A 9 -6.25 2.30 -1.15
N THR A 10 -5.47 1.93 -0.15
CA THR A 10 -4.31 2.72 0.30
C THR A 10 -3.03 1.93 0.04
N ILE A 11 -2.07 2.51 -0.66
CA ILE A 11 -0.80 1.87 -1.00
C ILE A 11 0.32 2.64 -0.31
N TYR A 12 0.90 2.03 0.71
CA TYR A 12 2.12 2.48 1.34
C TYR A 12 3.30 2.12 0.44
N THR A 13 4.07 3.15 0.08
CA THR A 13 5.21 3.05 -0.82
C THR A 13 6.44 3.66 -0.20
N HIS A 14 7.61 3.20 -0.68
CA HIS A 14 8.90 3.77 -0.31
C HIS A 14 9.67 4.18 -1.57
N PRO A 15 10.32 5.36 -1.61
CA PRO A 15 11.12 5.81 -2.75
C PRO A 15 12.28 4.86 -3.09
N ASP A 16 12.96 4.29 -2.09
CA ASP A 16 13.99 3.25 -2.28
C ASP A 16 13.47 1.85 -2.72
N CYS A 17 12.18 1.68 -2.99
CA CYS A 17 11.61 0.38 -3.35
C CYS A 17 11.10 0.32 -4.80
N ALA A 18 11.76 -0.48 -5.64
CA ALA A 18 11.35 -0.71 -7.03
C ALA A 18 9.94 -1.34 -7.13
N TYR A 19 9.61 -2.28 -6.24
CA TYR A 19 8.29 -2.92 -6.18
C TYR A 19 7.17 -1.93 -5.87
N SER A 20 7.45 -0.94 -5.03
CA SER A 20 6.49 0.13 -4.74
C SER A 20 6.15 0.96 -5.97
N SER A 21 7.14 1.27 -6.80
CA SER A 21 6.91 1.96 -8.07
C SER A 21 6.10 1.11 -9.05
N ALA A 22 6.40 -0.19 -9.13
CA ALA A 22 5.64 -1.13 -9.96
C ALA A 22 4.17 -1.24 -9.51
N ALA A 23 3.91 -1.30 -8.20
CA ALA A 23 2.56 -1.37 -7.63
C ALA A 23 1.72 -0.17 -8.05
N LYS A 24 2.24 1.03 -7.84
CA LYS A 24 1.56 2.27 -8.24
C LYS A 24 1.24 2.29 -9.72
N MET A 25 2.21 1.89 -10.54
CA MET A 25 2.05 1.92 -11.99
C MET A 25 0.97 0.93 -12.45
N ASP A 26 0.91 -0.26 -11.86
CA ASP A 26 -0.12 -1.26 -12.16
C ASP A 26 -1.53 -0.76 -11.77
N TYR A 27 -1.71 -0.26 -10.54
CA TYR A 27 -3.01 0.27 -10.10
C TYR A 27 -3.45 1.48 -10.95
N ARG A 28 -2.52 2.39 -11.29
CA ARG A 28 -2.82 3.51 -12.21
C ARG A 28 -3.21 3.01 -13.59
N HIS A 29 -2.51 2.01 -14.11
CA HIS A 29 -2.78 1.43 -15.42
C HIS A 29 -4.12 0.67 -15.45
N ARG A 30 -4.53 0.07 -14.34
CA ARG A 30 -5.83 -0.57 -14.15
C ARG A 30 -6.97 0.44 -13.95
N GLY A 31 -6.67 1.72 -13.76
CA GLY A 31 -7.67 2.76 -13.49
C GLY A 31 -8.34 2.62 -12.13
N VAL A 32 -7.68 1.96 -11.18
CA VAL A 32 -8.18 1.81 -9.81
C VAL A 32 -7.80 3.06 -9.03
N SER A 33 -8.77 3.66 -8.34
CA SER A 33 -8.52 4.77 -7.42
C SER A 33 -7.80 4.24 -6.17
N PHE A 34 -6.59 4.74 -5.91
CA PHE A 34 -5.85 4.42 -4.71
C PHE A 34 -5.18 5.66 -4.12
N VAL A 35 -4.97 5.64 -2.81
CA VAL A 35 -4.24 6.64 -2.04
C VAL A 35 -2.80 6.19 -1.92
N GLU A 36 -1.87 6.95 -2.47
CA GLU A 36 -0.44 6.71 -2.31
C GLU A 36 0.03 7.37 -1.01
N ILE A 37 0.59 6.58 -0.09
CA ILE A 37 1.25 7.07 1.12
C ILE A 37 2.76 6.82 0.98
N ASP A 38 3.55 7.88 1.01
CA ASP A 38 5.01 7.78 0.98
C ASP A 38 5.53 7.76 2.42
N VAL A 39 5.86 6.57 2.93
CA VAL A 39 6.31 6.42 4.33
C VAL A 39 7.67 7.05 4.60
N SER A 40 8.45 7.40 3.56
CA SER A 40 9.70 8.15 3.72
C SER A 40 9.43 9.62 4.05
N LYS A 41 8.32 10.17 3.53
CA LYS A 41 7.88 11.55 3.81
C LYS A 41 6.95 11.62 5.01
N GLU A 42 6.03 10.67 5.10
CA GLU A 42 5.02 10.57 6.15
C GLU A 42 5.50 9.63 7.26
N ARG A 43 6.35 10.15 8.14
CA ARG A 43 6.93 9.35 9.23
C ARG A 43 5.88 8.85 10.21
N ASP A 44 4.77 9.57 10.35
CA ASP A 44 3.61 9.17 11.14
C ASP A 44 2.98 7.86 10.62
N LYS A 45 3.12 7.60 9.32
CA LYS A 45 2.62 6.39 8.65
C LYS A 45 3.58 5.21 8.71
N ILE A 46 4.80 5.41 9.20
CA ILE A 46 5.75 4.31 9.44
C ILE A 46 5.22 3.43 10.58
N ASP A 47 4.63 4.01 11.62
CA ASP A 47 4.11 3.23 12.75
C ASP A 47 2.90 2.38 12.33
N ASP A 48 2.01 2.95 11.51
CA ASP A 48 0.93 2.23 10.82
C ASP A 48 1.52 1.06 10.00
N LEU A 49 2.50 1.33 9.13
CA LEU A 49 3.15 0.31 8.31
C LEU A 49 3.74 -0.82 9.15
N LEU A 50 4.51 -0.49 10.19
CA LEU A 50 5.12 -1.47 11.10
C LEU A 50 4.05 -2.31 11.80
N SER A 51 2.94 -1.68 12.22
CA SER A 51 1.83 -2.39 12.84
C SER A 51 1.15 -3.35 11.86
N LEU A 52 1.06 -2.99 10.58
CA LEU A 52 0.48 -3.82 9.52
C LEU A 52 1.40 -4.99 9.12
N THR A 53 2.72 -4.80 9.19
CA THR A 53 3.72 -5.78 8.76
C THR A 53 4.32 -6.61 9.89
N GLY A 54 3.97 -6.32 11.15
CA GLY A 54 4.53 -7.00 12.32
C GLY A 54 5.92 -6.52 12.72
N GLY A 55 6.28 -5.28 12.36
CA GLY A 55 7.55 -4.63 12.73
C GLY A 55 8.56 -4.55 11.58
N GLU A 56 8.17 -4.94 10.37
CA GLU A 56 9.04 -4.92 9.21
C GLU A 56 8.78 -3.71 8.30
N ARG A 57 9.85 -3.03 7.87
CA ARG A 57 9.73 -1.91 6.91
C ARG A 57 9.67 -2.42 5.48
N VAL A 58 8.74 -3.34 5.23
CA VAL A 58 8.50 -3.93 3.92
C VAL A 58 7.51 -3.06 3.15
N THR A 59 7.82 -2.77 1.90
CA THR A 59 6.94 -2.04 0.99
C THR A 59 6.98 -2.71 -0.38
N PRO A 60 5.89 -2.63 -1.16
CA PRO A 60 4.65 -1.92 -0.85
C PRO A 60 3.71 -2.68 0.09
N VAL A 61 2.90 -1.95 0.85
CA VAL A 61 1.79 -2.50 1.64
C VAL A 61 0.50 -1.89 1.12
N ILE A 62 -0.45 -2.73 0.78
CA ILE A 62 -1.72 -2.34 0.17
C ILE A 62 -2.81 -2.62 1.19
N VAL A 63 -3.58 -1.62 1.57
CA VAL A 63 -4.68 -1.73 2.52
C VAL A 63 -5.99 -1.54 1.76
N GLU A 64 -6.81 -2.58 1.75
CA GLU A 64 -8.07 -2.65 1.02
C GLU A 64 -9.16 -3.15 1.97
N ASN A 65 -10.22 -2.36 2.20
CA ASN A 65 -11.32 -2.70 3.12
C ASN A 65 -10.86 -3.09 4.55
N GLY A 66 -9.74 -2.53 5.01
CA GLY A 66 -9.16 -2.86 6.32
C GLY A 66 -8.26 -4.11 6.32
N GLU A 67 -8.09 -4.77 5.17
CA GLU A 67 -7.15 -5.87 5.00
C GLU A 67 -5.83 -5.34 4.45
N ALA A 68 -4.73 -5.62 5.16
CA ALA A 68 -3.39 -5.21 4.78
C ALA A 68 -2.67 -6.35 4.05
N THR A 69 -2.43 -6.16 2.77
CA THR A 69 -1.65 -7.06 1.91
C THR A 69 -0.22 -6.55 1.80
N ILE A 70 0.73 -7.38 2.18
CA ILE A 70 2.15 -7.06 2.13
C ILE A 70 2.75 -7.60 0.83
N GLY A 71 3.45 -6.74 0.11
CA GLY A 71 4.16 -7.08 -1.11
C GLY A 71 3.35 -6.80 -2.38
N PHE A 72 4.07 -6.59 -3.47
CA PHE A 72 3.49 -6.46 -4.80
C PHE A 72 4.29 -7.30 -5.78
N LYS A 73 3.63 -8.32 -6.36
CA LYS A 73 4.23 -9.29 -7.29
C LYS A 73 5.61 -9.77 -6.80
N GLY A 74 5.63 -10.56 -5.72
CA GLY A 74 6.83 -11.09 -5.08
C GLY A 74 7.92 -11.44 -6.09
N GLY A 75 8.96 -10.61 -6.15
CA GLY A 75 10.13 -10.92 -6.95
C GLY A 75 10.99 -11.92 -6.21
N ASN A 76 11.42 -12.94 -6.95
CA ASN A 76 12.26 -14.05 -6.50
C ASN A 76 13.56 -13.59 -5.84
#